data_AF-A0A7C4SU13-F1
#
_entry.id   AF-A0A7C4SU13-F1
#
_cell.length_a   1.000
_cell.length_b   1.000
_cell.length_c   1.000
_cell.angle_alpha   90.00
_cell.angle_beta   90.00
_cell.angle_gamma   90.00
#
_symmetry.space_group_name_H-M   'P 1'
#
loop_
_entity.id
_entity.type
_entity.pdbx_description
1 polymer ?
#
loop_
_entity_poly.entity_id
_entity_poly.type
_entity_poly.pdbx_seq_one_letter_code
_entity_poly.pdbx_strand_id
1 'polypeptide(L)'
;MQTLEIEDLRVTLDCEGARQYRKVSYPVRYGLYSEISTPRFVYQFNRNGEVKFLQGRRDGWPHPAEWLKRTPGNDWLYYSAGEYAELHNLTGEFYLPCPSYASNALLGGDPFSQPAVRAALDSLGPLWKRLQRLATAGSPPEARKFLARAAQADGLCLRRRAQRLHEILGCRPSVLPPDARHADYDVLPVVVADGCAANCRFCRVKSGRAFRVRDRRDVLEQIEGIRDLFREDLVNYNSVFLGDHDALRAGPDMLESAALEAYERLGLARSRLAGANLFLFGSADTLACSSEALFERLDRLPFNTYINVGLESPDEESLKELGKPVSSAVVKEAFERMLDVNRHYSRIEVTANLVFGQGLPQGHLPAVSELLSTVPERTCVKGAAYLSPLVWGERPDGRERKRLLDAFRQIKFTSRLPVYLYLILRL
;
A
#
# COMPACT_ATOMS: atom_id res chain seq x y z
N MET A 1 -2.44 21.24 20.19
CA MET A 1 -1.11 20.65 20.47
C MET A 1 -0.63 21.11 21.84
N GLN A 2 -0.30 20.17 22.73
CA GLN A 2 0.25 20.43 24.06
C GLN A 2 1.47 19.54 24.30
N THR A 3 2.54 20.08 24.88
CA THR A 3 3.75 19.31 25.21
C THR A 3 3.98 19.30 26.71
N LEU A 4 4.28 18.12 27.25
CA LEU A 4 4.49 17.86 28.67
C LEU A 4 5.80 17.09 28.84
N GLU A 5 6.59 17.46 29.84
CA GLU A 5 7.77 16.70 30.25
C GLU A 5 7.38 15.82 31.45
N ILE A 6 7.56 14.51 31.32
CA ILE A 6 7.23 13.53 32.35
C ILE A 6 8.45 12.63 32.52
N GLU A 7 9.21 12.86 33.60
CA GLU A 7 10.53 12.26 33.80
C GLU A 7 11.46 12.62 32.61
N ASP A 8 12.08 11.65 31.90
CA ASP A 8 12.83 11.88 30.65
C ASP A 8 11.99 11.68 29.36
N LEU A 9 10.66 11.60 29.48
CA LEU A 9 9.75 11.54 28.33
C LEU A 9 9.21 12.93 28.01
N ARG A 10 9.37 13.33 26.75
CA ARG A 10 8.64 14.45 26.17
C ARG A 10 7.39 13.93 25.48
N VAL A 11 6.21 14.26 26.02
CA VAL A 11 4.91 13.82 25.50
C VAL A 11 4.23 14.98 24.80
N THR A 12 3.95 14.83 23.51
CA THR A 12 3.19 15.82 22.73
C THR A 12 1.84 15.25 22.33
N LEU A 13 0.76 15.92 22.74
CA LEU A 13 -0.62 15.50 22.53
C LEU A 13 -1.26 16.28 21.39
N ASP A 14 -2.17 15.60 20.68
CA ASP A 14 -3.03 16.19 19.65
C ASP A 14 -2.23 17.01 18.62
N CYS A 15 -1.19 16.38 18.09
CA CYS A 15 -0.46 16.86 16.93
C CYS A 15 -1.35 16.83 15.69
N GLU A 16 -1.26 17.87 14.87
CA GLU A 16 -1.92 17.92 13.57
C GLU A 16 -0.87 17.81 12.48
N GLY A 17 -0.91 16.70 11.74
CA GLY A 17 -0.10 16.46 10.55
C GLY A 17 -0.69 17.10 9.30
N ALA A 18 -0.02 16.85 8.17
CA ALA A 18 -0.52 17.27 6.87
C ALA A 18 -1.89 16.63 6.56
N ARG A 19 -2.70 17.39 5.83
CA ARG A 19 -4.06 16.98 5.41
C ARG A 19 -4.09 16.37 4.01
N GLN A 20 -2.95 16.25 3.33
CA GLN A 20 -2.90 15.70 1.99
C GLN A 20 -1.58 14.95 1.85
N TYR A 21 -1.63 13.73 1.31
CA TYR A 21 -0.45 12.98 0.94
C TYR A 21 0.34 13.74 -0.13
N ARG A 22 1.63 13.96 0.14
CA ARG A 22 2.53 14.66 -0.78
C ARG A 22 3.78 13.83 -1.00
N LYS A 23 4.21 13.76 -2.25
CA LYS A 23 5.49 13.17 -2.61
C LYS A 23 6.58 14.21 -2.41
N VAL A 24 7.25 14.15 -1.27
CA VAL A 24 8.32 15.08 -0.90
C VAL A 24 9.53 14.31 -0.36
N SER A 25 10.70 14.92 -0.45
CA SER A 25 11.99 14.33 -0.05
C SER A 25 12.30 14.48 1.45
N TYR A 26 11.29 14.79 2.27
CA TYR A 26 11.40 14.90 3.71
C TYR A 26 10.22 14.18 4.39
N PRO A 27 10.39 13.64 5.61
CA PRO A 27 9.31 12.92 6.28
C PRO A 27 8.13 13.85 6.58
N VAL A 28 6.93 13.44 6.18
CA VAL A 28 5.67 14.13 6.52
C VAL A 28 4.80 13.18 7.33
N ARG A 29 4.24 13.68 8.43
CA ARG A 29 3.22 12.96 9.21
C ARG A 29 1.84 13.48 8.85
N TYR A 30 0.85 12.60 8.91
CA TYR A 30 -0.50 12.86 8.41
C TYR A 30 -1.53 12.63 9.52
N GLY A 31 -2.62 13.39 9.45
CA GLY A 31 -3.75 13.24 10.38
C GLY A 31 -3.44 13.69 11.81
N LEU A 32 -4.22 13.18 12.77
CA LEU A 32 -4.13 13.48 14.20
C LEU A 32 -3.40 12.36 14.95
N TYR A 33 -2.43 12.74 15.77
CA TYR A 33 -1.63 11.76 16.50
C TYR A 33 -1.07 12.37 17.79
N SER A 34 -0.46 11.53 18.61
CA SER A 34 0.35 11.96 19.75
C SER A 34 1.75 11.37 19.63
N GLU A 35 2.74 12.01 20.23
CA GLU A 35 4.12 11.57 20.23
C GLU A 35 4.66 11.39 21.64
N ILE A 36 5.51 10.39 21.81
CA ILE A 36 6.38 10.26 22.97
C ILE A 36 7.80 10.26 22.45
N SER A 37 8.62 11.18 22.94
CA SER A 37 10.04 11.26 22.65
C SER A 37 10.84 10.87 23.88
N THR A 38 11.75 9.92 23.70
CA THR A 38 12.81 9.60 24.65
C THR A 38 14.11 10.29 24.21
N PRO A 39 15.20 10.19 24.98
CA PRO A 39 16.50 10.67 24.51
C PRO A 39 17.02 9.97 23.25
N ARG A 40 16.52 8.77 22.91
CA ARG A 40 17.01 7.94 21.78
C ARG A 40 16.03 7.79 20.63
N PHE A 41 14.73 7.80 20.90
CA PHE A 41 13.70 7.45 19.92
C PHE A 41 12.48 8.37 20.02
N VAL A 42 11.79 8.54 18.91
CA VAL A 42 10.44 9.14 18.83
C VAL A 42 9.46 8.03 18.46
N TYR A 43 8.35 7.97 19.20
CA TYR A 43 7.23 7.06 18.96
C TYR A 43 6.00 7.90 18.63
N GLN A 44 5.35 7.61 17.51
CA GLN A 44 4.09 8.23 17.15
C GLN A 44 2.95 7.24 17.39
N PHE A 45 1.90 7.72 18.05
CA PHE A 45 0.72 6.96 18.40
C PHE A 45 -0.51 7.50 17.69
N ASN A 46 -1.35 6.61 17.19
CA ASN A 46 -2.61 6.94 16.56
C ASN A 46 -3.68 7.32 17.61
N ARG A 47 -4.91 7.63 17.19
CA ARG A 47 -5.98 8.08 18.12
C ARG A 47 -6.44 7.01 19.11
N ASN A 48 -6.18 5.74 18.81
CA ASN A 48 -6.43 4.61 19.69
C ASN A 48 -5.28 4.34 20.69
N GLY A 49 -4.19 5.12 20.61
CA GLY A 49 -2.99 4.89 21.42
C GLY A 49 -2.09 3.79 20.88
N GLU A 50 -2.28 3.34 19.64
CA GLU A 50 -1.44 2.32 19.02
C GLU A 50 -0.21 2.96 18.39
N VAL A 51 0.97 2.39 18.64
CA VAL A 51 2.19 2.87 17.97
C VAL A 51 2.06 2.65 16.45
N LYS A 52 2.29 3.71 15.66
CA LYS A 52 2.22 3.70 14.20
C LYS A 52 3.58 3.99 13.57
N PHE A 53 4.36 4.91 14.15
CA PHE A 53 5.71 5.23 13.67
C PHE A 53 6.75 5.19 14.77
N LEU A 54 7.99 4.90 14.38
CA LEU A 54 9.16 4.86 15.24
C LEU A 54 10.39 5.39 14.50
N GLN A 55 11.18 6.24 15.16
CA GLN A 55 12.35 6.87 14.55
C GLN A 55 13.46 7.07 15.59
N GLY A 56 14.73 6.89 15.19
CA GLY A 56 15.90 7.20 16.02
C GLY A 56 16.28 8.69 16.01
N ARG A 57 16.86 9.18 17.12
CA ARG A 57 17.24 10.59 17.32
C ARG A 57 18.74 10.85 17.46
N ARG A 58 19.57 9.81 17.58
CA ARG A 58 21.00 9.92 17.94
C ARG A 58 21.90 9.23 16.92
N ASP A 59 23.20 9.51 17.08
CA ASP A 59 24.32 8.85 16.41
C ASP A 59 24.14 7.33 16.44
N GLY A 60 24.09 6.74 15.24
CA GLY A 60 23.84 5.32 15.02
C GLY A 60 22.48 5.00 14.39
N TRP A 61 21.50 5.92 14.38
CA TRP A 61 20.34 5.76 13.48
C TRP A 61 20.81 5.94 12.03
N PRO A 62 20.37 5.10 11.07
CA PRO A 62 21.03 5.04 9.76
C PRO A 62 20.97 6.35 8.98
N HIS A 63 19.83 7.04 9.00
CA HIS A 63 19.69 8.38 8.46
C HIS A 63 18.54 9.14 9.15
N PRO A 64 18.68 10.44 9.46
CA PRO A 64 17.68 11.19 10.23
C PRO A 64 16.32 11.30 9.54
N ALA A 65 16.25 11.16 8.22
CA ALA A 65 15.00 11.14 7.47
C ALA A 65 14.39 9.75 7.29
N GLU A 66 14.94 8.70 7.90
CA GLU A 66 14.41 7.33 7.79
C GLU A 66 13.60 6.95 9.03
N TRP A 67 12.57 6.12 8.86
CA TRP A 67 11.67 5.74 9.95
C TRP A 67 11.07 4.35 9.75
N LEU A 68 10.54 3.79 10.84
CA LEU A 68 9.70 2.60 10.84
C LEU A 68 8.23 3.01 10.85
N LYS A 69 7.41 2.32 10.05
CA LYS A 69 5.94 2.43 10.03
C LYS A 69 5.34 1.05 10.25
N ARG A 70 4.37 0.95 11.14
CA ARG A 70 3.59 -0.27 11.38
C ARG A 70 2.35 -0.29 10.50
N THR A 71 2.08 -1.43 9.86
CA THR A 71 0.85 -1.63 9.08
C THR A 71 -0.32 -2.05 9.96
N PRO A 72 -1.59 -1.93 9.50
CA PRO A 72 -2.75 -2.47 10.21
C PRO A 72 -2.67 -3.98 10.48
N GLY A 73 -2.06 -4.76 9.56
CA GLY A 73 -1.73 -6.19 9.73
C GLY A 73 -0.58 -6.48 10.70
N ASN A 74 -0.04 -5.44 11.35
CA ASN A 74 1.00 -5.52 12.38
C ASN A 74 2.38 -5.98 11.86
N ASP A 75 2.66 -5.74 10.58
CA ASP A 75 4.03 -5.78 10.05
C ASP A 75 4.74 -4.44 10.24
N TRP A 76 6.08 -4.46 10.21
CA TRP A 76 6.90 -3.25 10.20
C TRP A 76 7.52 -3.04 8.82
N LEU A 77 7.44 -1.80 8.34
CA LEU A 77 8.10 -1.31 7.14
C LEU A 77 9.16 -0.29 7.56
N TYR A 78 10.38 -0.44 7.06
CA TYR A 78 11.43 0.56 7.20
C TYR A 78 11.47 1.43 5.95
N TYR A 79 11.24 2.73 6.09
CA TYR A 79 11.30 3.69 4.99
C TYR A 79 12.73 4.22 4.87
N SER A 80 13.46 3.70 3.89
CA SER A 80 14.83 4.13 3.60
C SER A 80 14.85 5.31 2.63
N ALA A 81 15.69 6.31 2.91
CA ALA A 81 15.89 7.47 2.06
C ALA A 81 16.67 7.12 0.78
N GLY A 82 17.55 6.10 0.87
CA GLY A 82 18.42 5.69 -0.24
C GLY A 82 19.15 6.87 -0.90
N GLU A 83 19.43 6.73 -2.19
CA GLU A 83 19.80 7.87 -3.04
C GLU A 83 18.53 8.47 -3.66
N TYR A 84 18.06 9.60 -3.13
CA TYR A 84 16.75 10.20 -3.46
C TYR A 84 16.45 10.29 -4.96
N ALA A 85 17.43 10.72 -5.77
CA ALA A 85 17.25 10.89 -7.22
C ALA A 85 17.08 9.56 -7.95
N GLU A 86 17.91 8.56 -7.62
CA GLU A 86 17.79 7.23 -8.23
C GLU A 86 16.49 6.56 -7.79
N LEU A 87 16.15 6.64 -6.51
CA LEU A 87 14.96 6.01 -5.97
C LEU A 87 13.68 6.59 -6.59
N HIS A 88 13.55 7.92 -6.62
CA HIS A 88 12.41 8.57 -7.25
C HIS A 88 12.32 8.22 -8.74
N ASN A 89 13.45 8.12 -9.43
CA ASN A 89 13.46 7.69 -10.82
C ASN A 89 12.97 6.24 -10.99
N LEU A 90 13.31 5.33 -10.08
CA LEU A 90 12.95 3.91 -10.19
C LEU A 90 11.52 3.61 -9.71
N THR A 91 11.06 4.24 -8.64
CA THR A 91 9.79 3.89 -7.96
C THR A 91 8.75 5.02 -8.02
N GLY A 92 9.17 6.24 -8.35
CA GLY A 92 8.33 7.44 -8.25
C GLY A 92 8.08 7.90 -6.82
N GLU A 93 8.83 7.37 -5.85
CA GLU A 93 8.77 7.72 -4.44
C GLU A 93 10.15 8.16 -3.91
N PHE A 94 10.18 9.02 -2.91
CA PHE A 94 11.44 9.47 -2.28
C PHE A 94 11.93 8.54 -1.16
N TYR A 95 11.12 7.56 -0.77
CA TYR A 95 11.44 6.61 0.28
C TYR A 95 11.11 5.20 -0.18
N LEU A 96 12.03 4.27 0.10
CA LEU A 96 11.92 2.87 -0.25
C LEU A 96 11.33 2.13 0.95
N PRO A 97 10.08 1.63 0.87
CA PRO A 97 9.56 0.75 1.89
C PRO A 97 10.28 -0.61 1.83
N CYS A 98 11.03 -0.91 2.88
CA CYS A 98 11.69 -2.19 3.11
C CYS A 98 10.85 -3.00 4.11
N PRO A 99 10.12 -4.04 3.68
CA PRO A 99 9.29 -4.83 4.58
C PRO A 99 10.13 -5.75 5.49
N SER A 100 9.62 -6.05 6.68
CA SER A 100 10.19 -7.04 7.61
C SER A 100 9.94 -8.50 7.19
N TYR A 101 9.39 -8.73 6.01
CA TYR A 101 9.01 -10.02 5.45
C TYR A 101 9.58 -10.17 4.04
N ALA A 102 9.68 -11.42 3.55
CA ALA A 102 10.11 -11.68 2.19
C ALA A 102 9.16 -11.02 1.17
N SER A 103 9.72 -10.25 0.24
CA SER A 103 9.01 -9.57 -0.84
C SER A 103 9.84 -9.65 -2.13
N ASN A 104 9.33 -9.08 -3.23
CA ASN A 104 9.97 -9.04 -4.54
C ASN A 104 11.00 -7.91 -4.71
N ALA A 105 11.60 -7.47 -3.61
CA ALA A 105 12.44 -6.27 -3.58
C ALA A 105 13.73 -6.46 -4.38
N LEU A 106 13.83 -5.74 -5.51
CA LEU A 106 15.06 -5.57 -6.30
C LEU A 106 16.01 -4.52 -5.70
N LEU A 107 15.48 -3.64 -4.84
CA LEU A 107 16.18 -2.50 -4.26
C LEU A 107 16.33 -2.64 -2.74
N GLY A 108 17.26 -1.86 -2.18
CA GLY A 108 17.44 -1.72 -0.73
C GLY A 108 18.32 -2.79 -0.09
N GLY A 109 18.53 -2.65 1.22
CA GLY A 109 19.23 -3.60 2.10
C GLY A 109 18.27 -4.37 3.00
N ASP A 110 18.78 -5.10 3.99
CA ASP A 110 17.99 -5.57 5.13
C ASP A 110 18.18 -4.60 6.31
N PRO A 111 17.37 -3.54 6.43
CA PRO A 111 17.49 -2.60 7.54
C PRO A 111 17.18 -3.23 8.90
N PHE A 112 16.42 -4.33 8.95
CA PHE A 112 16.10 -5.02 10.20
C PHE A 112 17.30 -5.82 10.75
N SER A 113 18.30 -6.10 9.92
CA SER A 113 19.59 -6.64 10.37
C SER A 113 20.47 -5.61 11.10
N GLN A 114 20.13 -4.31 11.01
CA GLN A 114 20.95 -3.25 11.59
C GLN A 114 20.72 -3.12 13.10
N PRO A 115 21.80 -3.03 13.92
CA PRO A 115 21.66 -2.95 15.38
C PRO A 115 20.77 -1.81 15.87
N ALA A 116 20.81 -0.64 15.21
CA ALA A 116 20.01 0.52 15.60
C ALA A 116 18.51 0.31 15.37
N VAL A 117 18.14 -0.36 14.28
CA VAL A 117 16.74 -0.68 13.97
C VAL A 117 16.19 -1.72 14.93
N ARG A 118 16.98 -2.77 15.24
CA ARG A 118 16.62 -3.75 16.28
C ARG A 118 16.45 -3.09 17.65
N ALA A 119 17.41 -2.27 18.07
CA ALA A 119 17.33 -1.55 19.34
C ALA A 119 16.09 -0.65 19.42
N ALA A 120 15.67 -0.05 18.31
CA ALA A 120 14.43 0.73 18.26
C ALA A 120 13.20 -0.17 18.48
N LEU A 121 13.10 -1.31 17.80
CA LEU A 121 11.98 -2.24 17.99
C LEU A 121 11.95 -2.84 19.41
N ASP A 122 13.11 -3.23 19.93
CA ASP A 122 13.27 -3.79 21.29
C ASP A 122 12.90 -2.77 22.38
N SER A 123 13.01 -1.47 22.09
CA SER A 123 12.66 -0.40 23.04
C SER A 123 11.16 -0.28 23.33
N LEU A 124 10.29 -0.85 22.50
CA LEU A 124 8.83 -0.79 22.68
C LEU A 124 8.38 -1.50 23.98
N GLY A 125 8.99 -2.64 24.30
CA GLY A 125 8.68 -3.40 25.52
C GLY A 125 8.90 -2.57 26.80
N PRO A 126 10.11 -2.05 27.04
CA PRO A 126 10.39 -1.14 28.14
C PRO A 126 9.51 0.11 28.14
N LEU A 127 9.23 0.69 26.95
CA LEU A 127 8.33 1.85 26.83
C LEU A 127 6.94 1.51 27.37
N TRP A 128 6.30 0.42 26.93
CA TRP A 128 4.95 0.07 27.40
C TRP A 128 4.89 -0.16 28.92
N LYS A 129 5.88 -0.86 29.50
CA LYS A 129 5.97 -1.03 30.97
C LYS A 129 6.02 0.32 31.68
N ARG A 130 6.77 1.27 31.12
CA ARG A 130 6.87 2.62 31.64
C ARG A 130 5.55 3.39 31.53
N LEU A 131 4.86 3.30 30.39
CA LEU A 131 3.56 3.93 30.18
C LEU A 131 2.50 3.36 31.14
N GLN A 132 2.51 2.07 31.42
CA GLN A 132 1.61 1.43 32.41
C GLN A 132 1.82 2.03 33.79
N ARG A 133 3.07 2.18 34.25
CA ARG A 133 3.39 2.83 35.52
C ARG A 133 2.97 4.29 35.54
N LEU A 134 3.23 5.05 34.48
CA LEU A 134 2.86 6.47 34.42
C LEU A 134 1.33 6.65 34.39
N ALA A 135 0.60 5.76 33.72
CA ALA A 135 -0.85 5.81 33.69
C ALA A 135 -1.49 5.63 35.08
N THR A 136 -0.85 4.89 35.99
CA THR A 136 -1.33 4.65 37.37
C THR A 136 -0.73 5.62 38.39
N ALA A 137 0.49 6.11 38.17
CA ALA A 137 1.18 7.03 39.05
C ALA A 137 0.93 8.49 38.64
N GLY A 138 -0.07 9.14 39.23
CA GLY A 138 -0.18 10.61 39.37
C GLY A 138 0.04 11.49 38.13
N SER A 139 0.07 10.96 36.90
CA SER A 139 0.42 11.72 35.70
C SER A 139 -0.45 12.96 35.52
N PRO A 140 0.08 14.01 34.87
CA PRO A 140 -0.69 15.21 34.54
C PRO A 140 -2.05 14.84 33.98
N PRO A 141 -3.16 15.41 34.49
CA PRO A 141 -4.52 15.07 34.07
C PRO A 141 -4.71 15.07 32.54
N GLU A 142 -4.00 15.97 31.85
CA GLU A 142 -4.02 16.17 30.41
C GLU A 142 -3.45 14.97 29.64
N ALA A 143 -2.35 14.38 30.12
CA ALA A 143 -1.70 13.23 29.48
C ALA A 143 -2.32 11.88 29.89
N ARG A 144 -3.02 11.82 31.03
CA ARG A 144 -3.48 10.57 31.66
C ARG A 144 -4.29 9.69 30.70
N LYS A 145 -5.26 10.28 29.98
CA LYS A 145 -6.10 9.54 29.02
C LYS A 145 -5.29 8.97 27.86
N PHE A 146 -4.32 9.73 27.35
CA PHE A 146 -3.43 9.25 26.29
C PHE A 146 -2.51 8.14 26.79
N LEU A 147 -1.82 8.36 27.91
CA LEU A 147 -0.89 7.38 28.49
C LEU A 147 -1.59 6.06 28.82
N ALA A 148 -2.82 6.11 29.37
CA ALA A 148 -3.61 4.91 29.64
C ALA A 148 -3.94 4.13 28.37
N ARG A 149 -4.36 4.81 27.28
CA ARG A 149 -4.62 4.15 25.99
C ARG A 149 -3.34 3.55 25.39
N ALA A 150 -2.25 4.31 25.39
CA ALA A 150 -0.97 3.85 24.86
C ALA A 150 -0.36 2.69 25.65
N ALA A 151 -0.59 2.65 26.96
CA ALA A 151 -0.19 1.56 27.84
C ALA A 151 -0.96 0.26 27.58
N GLN A 152 -2.23 0.36 27.14
CA GLN A 152 -3.09 -0.79 26.81
C GLN A 152 -2.83 -1.36 25.41
N ALA A 153 -2.33 -0.54 24.49
CA ALA A 153 -2.01 -0.93 23.11
C ALA A 153 -0.60 -1.56 22.97
N ASP A 154 -0.29 -2.52 23.83
CA ASP A 154 0.99 -3.23 23.84
C ASP A 154 1.13 -4.23 22.67
N GLY A 155 2.30 -4.86 22.55
CA GLY A 155 2.58 -5.81 21.46
C GLY A 155 1.62 -7.01 21.37
N LEU A 156 1.02 -7.45 22.48
CA LEU A 156 0.01 -8.52 22.47
C LEU A 156 -1.33 -7.99 21.95
N CYS A 157 -1.74 -6.79 22.39
CA CYS A 157 -2.92 -6.11 21.90
C CYS A 157 -2.85 -5.87 20.39
N LEU A 158 -1.72 -5.37 19.88
CA LEU A 158 -1.53 -5.08 18.46
C LEU A 158 -1.61 -6.35 17.60
N ARG A 159 -1.06 -7.48 18.08
CA ARG A 159 -1.21 -8.78 17.40
C ARG A 159 -2.67 -9.26 17.36
N ARG A 160 -3.38 -9.19 18.48
CA ARG A 160 -4.81 -9.56 18.55
C ARG A 160 -5.66 -8.67 17.65
N ARG A 161 -5.34 -7.38 17.58
CA ARG A 161 -5.99 -6.43 16.68
C ARG A 161 -5.82 -6.81 15.21
N ALA A 162 -4.59 -7.11 14.78
CA ALA A 162 -4.34 -7.57 13.42
C ALA A 162 -5.05 -8.90 13.11
N GLN A 163 -5.07 -9.84 14.06
CA GLN A 163 -5.87 -11.06 13.92
C GLN A 163 -7.36 -10.75 13.75
N ARG A 164 -7.91 -9.85 14.58
CA ARG A 164 -9.31 -9.42 14.47
C ARG A 164 -9.62 -8.78 13.13
N LEU A 165 -8.69 -7.99 12.59
CA LEU A 165 -8.82 -7.45 11.22
C LEU A 165 -8.94 -8.59 10.21
N HIS A 166 -8.05 -9.57 10.24
CA HIS A 166 -8.12 -10.71 9.32
C HIS A 166 -9.40 -11.54 9.48
N GLU A 167 -9.93 -11.68 10.69
CA GLU A 167 -11.21 -12.33 10.95
C GLU A 167 -12.38 -11.55 10.33
N ILE A 168 -12.41 -10.23 10.51
CA ILE A 168 -13.39 -9.33 9.88
C ILE A 168 -13.32 -9.44 8.35
N LEU A 169 -12.11 -9.53 7.80
CA LEU A 169 -11.91 -9.63 6.36
C LEU A 169 -12.20 -11.03 5.80
N GLY A 170 -12.18 -12.08 6.63
CA GLY A 170 -12.23 -13.47 6.18
C GLY A 170 -11.01 -13.91 5.36
N CYS A 171 -9.98 -13.06 5.24
CA CYS A 171 -8.74 -13.33 4.53
C CYS A 171 -7.58 -12.49 5.09
N ARG A 172 -6.38 -12.66 4.51
CA ARG A 172 -5.21 -11.81 4.77
C ARG A 172 -4.81 -11.16 3.45
N PRO A 173 -5.13 -9.88 3.22
CA PRO A 173 -4.72 -9.20 1.99
C PRO A 173 -3.20 -9.31 1.79
N SER A 174 -2.79 -10.11 0.81
CA SER A 174 -1.40 -10.48 0.58
C SER A 174 -0.64 -9.46 -0.26
N VAL A 175 -1.36 -8.52 -0.88
CA VAL A 175 -0.81 -7.51 -1.78
C VAL A 175 -1.74 -6.29 -1.87
N LEU A 176 -1.16 -5.10 -1.94
CA LEU A 176 -1.84 -3.83 -2.19
C LEU A 176 -1.49 -3.29 -3.58
N PRO A 177 -2.42 -2.63 -4.31
CA PRO A 177 -2.11 -2.01 -5.59
C PRO A 177 -0.91 -1.07 -5.46
N PRO A 178 -0.01 -1.00 -6.46
CA PRO A 178 1.12 -0.07 -6.43
C PRO A 178 0.66 1.38 -6.23
N ASP A 179 -0.50 1.72 -6.77
CA ASP A 179 -1.11 3.05 -6.67
C ASP A 179 -1.53 3.42 -5.24
N ALA A 180 -1.64 2.46 -4.32
CA ALA A 180 -1.86 2.75 -2.89
C ALA A 180 -0.73 3.61 -2.28
N ARG A 181 0.42 3.75 -2.97
CA ARG A 181 1.46 4.76 -2.67
C ARG A 181 0.91 6.19 -2.63
N HIS A 182 -0.15 6.51 -3.37
CA HIS A 182 -0.82 7.82 -3.33
C HIS A 182 -1.48 8.11 -1.98
N ALA A 183 -1.68 7.08 -1.16
CA ALA A 183 -2.18 7.17 0.21
C ALA A 183 -1.15 6.69 1.25
N ASP A 184 0.15 6.65 0.91
CA ASP A 184 1.21 6.08 1.77
C ASP A 184 0.87 4.65 2.25
N TYR A 185 0.11 3.90 1.45
CA TYR A 185 -0.44 2.58 1.80
C TYR A 185 -1.33 2.55 3.07
N ASP A 186 -1.79 3.70 3.56
CA ASP A 186 -2.78 3.82 4.64
C ASP A 186 -4.20 3.67 4.08
N VAL A 187 -4.58 2.41 3.82
CA VAL A 187 -5.89 2.07 3.27
C VAL A 187 -6.74 1.27 4.27
N LEU A 188 -8.06 1.46 4.21
CA LEU A 188 -9.04 0.61 4.87
C LEU A 188 -9.45 -0.51 3.90
N PRO A 189 -9.12 -1.79 4.19
CA PRO A 189 -9.41 -2.90 3.28
C PRO A 189 -10.88 -3.33 3.37
N VAL A 190 -11.55 -3.50 2.22
CA VAL A 190 -12.91 -4.06 2.12
C VAL A 190 -12.89 -5.14 1.04
N VAL A 191 -13.09 -6.41 1.38
CA VAL A 191 -13.00 -7.55 0.47
C VAL A 191 -14.35 -7.82 -0.17
N VAL A 192 -14.45 -7.58 -1.49
CA VAL A 192 -15.71 -7.70 -2.25
C VAL A 192 -15.82 -9.03 -3.02
N ALA A 193 -14.70 -9.73 -3.18
CA ALA A 193 -14.63 -11.04 -3.79
C ALA A 193 -13.51 -11.85 -3.13
N ASP A 194 -13.59 -13.17 -3.18
CA ASP A 194 -12.52 -14.07 -2.77
C ASP A 194 -11.87 -14.70 -4.00
N GLY A 195 -10.58 -15.02 -3.89
CA GLY A 195 -9.91 -15.86 -4.87
C GLY A 195 -9.48 -15.11 -6.13
N CYS A 196 -8.89 -15.84 -7.07
CA CYS A 196 -8.45 -15.31 -8.34
C CYS A 196 -8.93 -16.23 -9.46
N ALA A 197 -9.50 -15.66 -10.52
CA ALA A 197 -10.00 -16.46 -11.65
C ALA A 197 -8.86 -17.22 -12.37
N ALA A 198 -7.68 -16.62 -12.44
CA ALA A 198 -6.55 -17.15 -13.19
C ALA A 198 -5.66 -18.12 -12.38
N ASN A 199 -5.48 -17.89 -11.08
CA ASN A 199 -4.58 -18.67 -10.22
C ASN A 199 -3.18 -18.94 -10.83
N CYS A 200 -2.62 -17.94 -11.53
CA CYS A 200 -1.39 -18.03 -12.34
C CYS A 200 -0.24 -18.75 -11.62
N ARG A 201 0.60 -19.48 -12.36
CA ARG A 201 1.65 -20.34 -11.77
C ARG A 201 2.70 -19.53 -11.01
N PHE A 202 3.10 -18.38 -11.55
CA PHE A 202 4.10 -17.49 -10.93
C PHE A 202 3.60 -16.75 -9.68
N CYS A 203 2.28 -16.61 -9.53
CA CYS A 203 1.71 -15.74 -8.51
C CYS A 203 1.85 -16.40 -7.13
N ARG A 204 2.74 -15.85 -6.29
CA ARG A 204 2.97 -16.31 -4.91
C ARG A 204 2.03 -15.67 -3.89
N VAL A 205 1.31 -14.63 -4.28
CA VAL A 205 0.33 -13.95 -3.42
C VAL A 205 -1.07 -14.53 -3.54
N LYS A 206 -1.30 -15.48 -4.47
CA LYS A 206 -2.61 -16.10 -4.71
C LYS A 206 -3.11 -16.90 -3.51
N SER A 207 -4.41 -16.81 -3.26
CA SER A 207 -5.07 -17.63 -2.23
C SER A 207 -5.29 -19.09 -2.63
N GLY A 208 -5.21 -19.40 -3.94
CA GLY A 208 -5.54 -20.72 -4.49
C GLY A 208 -7.04 -21.04 -4.53
N ARG A 209 -7.89 -20.10 -4.11
CA ARG A 209 -9.35 -20.22 -4.17
C ARG A 209 -9.87 -19.80 -5.54
N ALA A 210 -10.98 -20.40 -5.95
CA ALA A 210 -11.73 -19.94 -7.13
C ALA A 210 -12.35 -18.56 -6.85
N PHE A 211 -12.48 -17.77 -7.91
CA PHE A 211 -13.10 -16.45 -7.82
C PHE A 211 -14.57 -16.56 -7.39
N ARG A 212 -14.96 -15.79 -6.37
CA ARG A 212 -16.35 -15.69 -5.92
C ARG A 212 -16.64 -14.29 -5.39
N VAL A 213 -17.67 -13.64 -5.93
CA VAL A 213 -18.19 -12.39 -5.39
C VAL A 213 -18.84 -12.65 -4.03
N ARG A 214 -18.57 -11.80 -3.05
CA ARG A 214 -19.14 -11.92 -1.72
C ARG A 214 -20.59 -11.42 -1.68
N ASP A 215 -21.32 -11.83 -0.65
CA ASP A 215 -22.66 -11.31 -0.42
C ASP A 215 -22.57 -9.85 0.08
N ARG A 216 -23.52 -9.00 -0.32
CA ARG A 216 -23.55 -7.58 0.10
C ARG A 216 -23.64 -7.44 1.62
N ARG A 217 -24.35 -8.34 2.29
CA ARG A 217 -24.44 -8.36 3.75
C ARG A 217 -23.10 -8.66 4.40
N ASP A 218 -22.32 -9.59 3.85
CA ASP A 218 -20.96 -9.89 4.33
C ASP A 218 -20.06 -8.66 4.22
N VAL A 219 -20.08 -7.99 3.06
CA VAL A 219 -19.32 -6.76 2.83
C VAL A 219 -19.74 -5.66 3.81
N LEU A 220 -21.04 -5.53 4.08
CA LEU A 220 -21.56 -4.56 5.03
C LEU A 220 -21.13 -4.88 6.47
N GLU A 221 -21.26 -6.13 6.91
CA GLU A 221 -20.81 -6.60 8.24
C GLU A 221 -19.29 -6.37 8.42
N GLN A 222 -18.52 -6.55 7.35
CA GLN A 222 -17.10 -6.25 7.33
C GLN A 222 -16.82 -4.75 7.51
N ILE A 223 -17.52 -3.87 6.79
CA ILE A 223 -17.39 -2.41 6.91
C ILE A 223 -17.72 -1.95 8.34
N GLU A 224 -18.77 -2.49 8.94
CA GLU A 224 -19.13 -2.25 10.33
C GLU A 224 -18.02 -2.73 11.29
N GLY A 225 -17.49 -3.93 11.06
CA GLY A 225 -16.36 -4.46 11.82
C GLY A 225 -15.10 -3.60 11.71
N ILE A 226 -14.79 -3.06 10.53
CA ILE A 226 -13.67 -2.13 10.31
C ILE A 226 -13.92 -0.83 11.06
N ARG A 227 -15.13 -0.27 10.98
CA ARG A 227 -15.49 0.95 11.70
C ARG A 227 -15.25 0.78 13.20
N ASP A 228 -15.71 -0.32 13.77
CA ASP A 228 -15.59 -0.64 15.19
C ASP A 228 -14.16 -1.02 15.59
N LEU A 229 -13.35 -1.53 14.66
CA LEU A 229 -11.95 -1.80 14.90
C LEU A 229 -11.15 -0.49 14.90
N PHE A 230 -11.30 0.37 13.90
CA PHE A 230 -10.50 1.60 13.74
C PHE A 230 -10.97 2.77 14.63
N ARG A 231 -12.25 2.83 15.00
CA ARG A 231 -12.82 3.75 16.01
C ARG A 231 -12.36 5.20 15.80
N GLU A 232 -11.75 5.78 16.84
CA GLU A 232 -11.26 7.16 16.90
C GLU A 232 -10.20 7.47 15.83
N ASP A 233 -9.55 6.44 15.28
CA ASP A 233 -8.49 6.60 14.29
C ASP A 233 -9.01 6.67 12.85
N LEU A 234 -10.30 6.39 12.60
CA LEU A 234 -10.91 6.52 11.27
C LEU A 234 -10.70 7.90 10.64
N VAL A 235 -10.65 8.95 11.48
CA VAL A 235 -10.40 10.33 11.03
C VAL A 235 -9.05 10.50 10.31
N ASN A 236 -8.13 9.55 10.47
CA ASN A 236 -6.81 9.53 9.84
C ASN A 236 -6.76 8.71 8.54
N TYR A 237 -7.91 8.27 8.04
CA TYR A 237 -8.02 7.52 6.79
C TYR A 237 -9.00 8.21 5.85
N ASN A 238 -8.67 8.21 4.55
CA ASN A 238 -9.57 8.66 3.48
C ASN A 238 -9.58 7.70 2.29
N SER A 239 -8.93 6.55 2.44
CA SER A 239 -8.59 5.67 1.34
C SER A 239 -9.11 4.27 1.62
N VAL A 240 -9.81 3.69 0.65
CA VAL A 240 -10.38 2.34 0.71
C VAL A 240 -9.71 1.47 -0.33
N PHE A 241 -9.37 0.24 0.04
CA PHE A 241 -8.92 -0.77 -0.89
C PHE A 241 -10.00 -1.84 -1.03
N LEU A 242 -10.64 -1.92 -2.20
CA LEU A 242 -11.55 -3.02 -2.52
C LEU A 242 -10.69 -4.24 -2.89
N GLY A 243 -10.53 -5.12 -1.90
CA GLY A 243 -9.48 -6.10 -1.82
C GLY A 243 -9.83 -7.52 -2.25
N ASP A 244 -8.77 -8.33 -2.16
CA ASP A 244 -8.50 -9.68 -2.68
C ASP A 244 -8.53 -9.81 -4.21
N HIS A 245 -7.34 -9.81 -4.81
CA HIS A 245 -7.12 -10.07 -6.24
C HIS A 245 -8.05 -9.25 -7.15
N ASP A 246 -8.70 -9.87 -8.14
CA ASP A 246 -9.45 -9.22 -9.23
C ASP A 246 -10.80 -8.64 -8.80
N ALA A 247 -10.79 -7.64 -7.92
CA ALA A 247 -11.99 -6.99 -7.41
C ALA A 247 -12.83 -6.34 -8.52
N LEU A 248 -12.22 -5.87 -9.62
CA LEU A 248 -12.94 -5.31 -10.77
C LEU A 248 -14.00 -6.29 -11.32
N ARG A 249 -13.72 -7.60 -11.25
CA ARG A 249 -14.61 -8.67 -11.72
C ARG A 249 -15.87 -8.84 -10.87
N ALA A 250 -15.93 -8.21 -9.69
CA ALA A 250 -17.14 -8.20 -8.86
C ALA A 250 -18.32 -7.46 -9.53
N GLY A 251 -18.03 -6.62 -10.53
CA GLY A 251 -19.03 -5.94 -11.34
C GLY A 251 -19.57 -4.64 -10.72
N PRO A 252 -20.29 -3.84 -11.51
CA PRO A 252 -20.64 -2.46 -11.16
C PRO A 252 -21.49 -2.37 -9.89
N ASP A 253 -22.47 -3.26 -9.76
CA ASP A 253 -23.43 -3.27 -8.66
C ASP A 253 -22.78 -3.58 -7.29
N MET A 254 -21.75 -4.43 -7.26
CA MET A 254 -21.02 -4.73 -6.03
C MET A 254 -20.03 -3.60 -5.70
N LEU A 255 -19.27 -3.15 -6.68
CA LEU A 255 -18.26 -2.10 -6.49
C LEU A 255 -18.88 -0.78 -6.02
N GLU A 256 -19.96 -0.34 -6.68
CA GLU A 256 -20.70 0.87 -6.32
C GLU A 256 -21.28 0.76 -4.90
N SER A 257 -21.95 -0.35 -4.59
CA SER A 257 -22.51 -0.58 -3.26
C SER A 257 -21.43 -0.58 -2.19
N ALA A 258 -20.36 -1.36 -2.35
CA ALA A 258 -19.28 -1.44 -1.37
C ALA A 258 -18.59 -0.09 -1.16
N ALA A 259 -18.33 0.66 -2.23
CA ALA A 259 -17.67 1.96 -2.16
C ALA A 259 -18.54 3.00 -1.43
N LEU A 260 -19.84 3.09 -1.74
CA LEU A 260 -20.75 4.03 -1.07
C LEU A 260 -20.93 3.67 0.40
N GLU A 261 -21.16 2.39 0.72
CA GLU A 261 -21.33 1.93 2.09
C GLU A 261 -20.06 2.18 2.93
N ALA A 262 -18.88 1.97 2.34
CA ALA A 262 -17.59 2.30 2.96
C ALA A 262 -17.41 3.81 3.16
N TYR A 263 -17.74 4.63 2.15
CA TYR A 263 -17.62 6.08 2.22
C TYR A 263 -18.42 6.67 3.39
N GLU A 264 -19.68 6.24 3.51
CA GLU A 264 -20.60 6.72 4.53
C GLU A 264 -20.24 6.19 5.92
N ARG A 265 -20.12 4.88 6.08
CA ARG A 265 -19.95 4.26 7.41
C ARG A 265 -18.57 4.43 8.00
N LEU A 266 -17.53 4.46 7.17
CA LEU A 266 -16.17 4.75 7.63
C LEU A 266 -15.93 6.25 7.78
N GLY A 267 -16.92 7.08 7.40
CA GLY A 267 -16.92 8.52 7.64
C GLY A 267 -15.87 9.27 6.85
N LEU A 268 -15.58 8.86 5.60
CA LEU A 268 -14.47 9.40 4.81
C LEU A 268 -14.64 10.90 4.50
N ALA A 269 -15.87 11.38 4.36
CA ALA A 269 -16.18 12.80 4.23
C ALA A 269 -15.72 13.65 5.43
N ARG A 270 -15.56 13.03 6.61
CA ARG A 270 -15.11 13.67 7.86
C ARG A 270 -13.64 13.41 8.17
N SER A 271 -12.91 12.78 7.25
CA SER A 271 -11.47 12.57 7.38
C SER A 271 -10.73 13.89 7.56
N ARG A 272 -9.62 13.88 8.32
CA ARG A 272 -8.69 15.00 8.33
C ARG A 272 -7.92 15.10 7.02
N LEU A 273 -7.82 14.00 6.28
CA LEU A 273 -7.19 13.93 4.98
C LEU A 273 -8.16 14.40 3.89
N ALA A 274 -7.64 15.13 2.92
CA ALA A 274 -8.40 15.74 1.84
C ALA A 274 -8.73 14.73 0.74
N GLY A 275 -9.94 14.83 0.20
CA GLY A 275 -10.46 13.90 -0.81
C GLY A 275 -10.65 12.49 -0.27
N ALA A 276 -11.07 11.58 -1.14
CA ALA A 276 -11.09 10.15 -0.84
C ALA A 276 -10.55 9.36 -2.03
N ASN A 277 -9.90 8.23 -1.75
CA ASN A 277 -9.33 7.36 -2.78
C ASN A 277 -9.91 5.95 -2.70
N LEU A 278 -10.13 5.34 -3.85
CA LEU A 278 -10.57 3.96 -4.00
C LEU A 278 -9.51 3.20 -4.79
N PHE A 279 -8.98 2.12 -4.23
CA PHE A 279 -7.97 1.28 -4.88
C PHE A 279 -8.55 -0.10 -5.13
N LEU A 280 -8.27 -0.68 -6.29
CA LEU A 280 -8.60 -2.07 -6.61
C LEU A 280 -7.64 -2.64 -7.65
N PHE A 281 -7.59 -3.97 -7.74
CA PHE A 281 -6.99 -4.63 -8.89
C PHE A 281 -8.05 -5.02 -9.92
N GLY A 282 -7.60 -5.16 -11.17
CA GLY A 282 -8.33 -5.81 -12.24
C GLY A 282 -7.46 -6.80 -13.02
N SER A 283 -8.09 -7.71 -13.75
CA SER A 283 -7.42 -8.53 -14.77
C SER A 283 -7.57 -7.96 -16.17
N ALA A 284 -6.71 -8.40 -17.10
CA ALA A 284 -6.77 -7.99 -18.51
C ALA A 284 -8.11 -8.32 -19.17
N ASP A 285 -8.62 -9.54 -18.98
CA ASP A 285 -9.92 -9.97 -19.52
C ASP A 285 -11.08 -9.14 -18.94
N THR A 286 -11.08 -8.92 -17.63
CA THR A 286 -12.12 -8.11 -16.97
C THR A 286 -12.10 -6.68 -17.49
N LEU A 287 -10.92 -6.05 -17.62
CA LEU A 287 -10.82 -4.68 -18.14
C LEU A 287 -11.32 -4.59 -19.58
N ALA A 288 -10.86 -5.49 -20.47
CA ALA A 288 -11.23 -5.50 -21.88
C ALA A 288 -12.76 -5.65 -22.07
N CYS A 289 -13.40 -6.50 -21.28
CA CYS A 289 -14.84 -6.76 -21.38
C CYS A 289 -15.72 -5.78 -20.59
N SER A 290 -15.13 -4.85 -19.82
CA SER A 290 -15.89 -3.93 -18.98
C SER A 290 -16.60 -2.86 -19.81
N SER A 291 -17.92 -2.80 -19.69
CA SER A 291 -18.77 -1.80 -20.34
C SER A 291 -18.53 -0.38 -19.82
N GLU A 292 -18.84 0.65 -20.62
CA GLU A 292 -18.81 2.06 -20.17
C GLU A 292 -19.64 2.30 -18.90
N ALA A 293 -20.78 1.63 -18.76
CA ALA A 293 -21.66 1.78 -17.60
C ALA A 293 -20.96 1.48 -16.27
N LEU A 294 -19.95 0.61 -16.25
CA LEU A 294 -19.12 0.37 -15.08
C LEU A 294 -18.28 1.60 -14.72
N PHE A 295 -17.59 2.18 -15.71
CA PHE A 295 -16.72 3.33 -15.51
C PHE A 295 -17.52 4.61 -15.23
N GLU A 296 -18.66 4.81 -15.89
CA GLU A 296 -19.58 5.92 -15.59
C GLU A 296 -20.06 5.90 -14.13
N ARG A 297 -20.33 4.72 -13.56
CA ARG A 297 -20.70 4.59 -12.15
C ARG A 297 -19.53 4.91 -11.24
N LEU A 298 -18.35 4.33 -11.52
CA LEU A 298 -17.14 4.58 -10.72
C LEU A 298 -16.72 6.06 -10.74
N ASP A 299 -16.89 6.76 -11.87
CA ASP A 299 -16.54 8.18 -12.01
C ASP A 299 -17.49 9.12 -11.24
N ARG A 300 -18.73 8.67 -10.98
CA ARG A 300 -19.72 9.40 -10.16
C ARG A 300 -19.49 9.24 -8.66
N LEU A 301 -18.74 8.22 -8.24
CA LEU A 301 -18.46 7.98 -6.83
C LEU A 301 -17.67 9.15 -6.21
N PRO A 302 -17.76 9.37 -4.89
CA PRO A 302 -17.03 10.43 -4.19
C PRO A 302 -15.55 10.08 -3.96
N PHE A 303 -14.91 9.41 -4.92
CA PHE A 303 -13.52 8.94 -4.85
C PHE A 303 -12.73 9.35 -6.09
N ASN A 304 -11.42 9.49 -5.93
CA ASN A 304 -10.47 9.22 -7.02
C ASN A 304 -10.20 7.71 -7.05
N THR A 305 -10.56 7.05 -8.14
CA THR A 305 -10.50 5.59 -8.28
C THR A 305 -9.25 5.18 -9.05
N TYR A 306 -8.46 4.30 -8.46
CA TYR A 306 -7.23 3.74 -9.02
C TYR A 306 -7.41 2.23 -9.25
N ILE A 307 -7.28 1.81 -10.50
CA ILE A 307 -7.43 0.41 -10.93
C ILE A 307 -6.08 -0.08 -11.46
N ASN A 308 -5.40 -0.95 -10.72
CA ASN A 308 -4.18 -1.57 -11.21
C ASN A 308 -4.50 -2.88 -11.92
N VAL A 309 -4.16 -2.98 -13.20
CA VAL A 309 -4.52 -4.13 -14.03
C VAL A 309 -3.33 -5.04 -14.27
N GLY A 310 -3.45 -6.29 -13.83
CA GLY A 310 -2.48 -7.33 -14.14
C GLY A 310 -2.54 -7.69 -15.62
N LEU A 311 -1.64 -7.13 -16.43
CA LEU A 311 -1.41 -7.50 -17.83
C LEU A 311 -0.41 -8.66 -17.93
N GLU A 312 0.57 -8.68 -17.03
CA GLU A 312 1.68 -9.62 -16.92
C GLU A 312 2.63 -9.62 -18.13
N SER A 313 2.15 -9.90 -19.34
CA SER A 313 2.98 -9.92 -20.55
C SER A 313 2.15 -9.69 -21.81
N PRO A 314 2.61 -8.87 -22.78
CA PRO A 314 2.03 -8.81 -24.11
C PRO A 314 2.55 -9.91 -25.04
N ASP A 315 3.53 -10.71 -24.62
CA ASP A 315 4.07 -11.84 -25.38
C ASP A 315 3.33 -13.15 -25.09
N GLU A 316 2.93 -13.86 -26.16
CA GLU A 316 2.09 -15.06 -26.11
C GLU A 316 2.80 -16.27 -25.48
N GLU A 317 4.09 -16.46 -25.77
CA GLU A 317 4.89 -17.55 -25.18
C GLU A 317 5.03 -17.34 -23.67
N SER A 318 5.31 -16.11 -23.26
CA SER A 318 5.40 -15.71 -21.85
C SER A 318 4.09 -15.92 -21.10
N LEU A 319 2.93 -15.57 -21.71
CA LEU A 319 1.62 -15.80 -21.09
C LEU A 319 1.37 -17.29 -20.83
N LYS A 320 1.72 -18.14 -21.81
CA LYS A 320 1.64 -19.60 -21.68
C LYS A 320 2.55 -20.11 -20.57
N GLU A 321 3.79 -19.63 -20.47
CA GLU A 321 4.75 -20.02 -19.43
C GLU A 321 4.35 -19.54 -18.02
N LEU A 322 3.76 -18.35 -17.91
CA LEU A 322 3.21 -17.83 -16.66
C LEU A 322 1.93 -18.57 -16.23
N GLY A 323 1.29 -19.27 -17.18
CA GLY A 323 0.01 -19.95 -16.98
C GLY A 323 -1.14 -18.98 -16.81
N LYS A 324 -1.08 -17.83 -17.51
CA LYS A 324 -2.15 -16.85 -17.50
C LYS A 324 -3.16 -17.20 -18.61
N PRO A 325 -4.46 -17.37 -18.29
CA PRO A 325 -5.45 -17.83 -19.26
C PRO A 325 -5.99 -16.70 -20.14
N VAL A 326 -5.10 -15.93 -20.79
CA VAL A 326 -5.43 -14.86 -21.74
C VAL A 326 -4.45 -14.88 -22.92
N SER A 327 -4.88 -14.39 -24.09
CA SER A 327 -4.00 -14.24 -25.25
C SER A 327 -3.28 -12.88 -25.25
N SER A 328 -2.20 -12.78 -26.03
CA SER A 328 -1.52 -11.51 -26.31
C SER A 328 -2.47 -10.44 -26.85
N ALA A 329 -3.45 -10.83 -27.68
CA ALA A 329 -4.44 -9.92 -28.24
C ALA A 329 -5.32 -9.28 -27.15
N VAL A 330 -5.82 -10.07 -26.18
CA VAL A 330 -6.60 -9.56 -25.05
C VAL A 330 -5.76 -8.63 -24.17
N VAL A 331 -4.46 -8.90 -24.00
CA VAL A 331 -3.58 -8.02 -23.24
C VAL A 331 -3.41 -6.66 -23.95
N LYS A 332 -3.28 -6.65 -25.28
CA LYS A 332 -3.20 -5.41 -26.07
C LYS A 332 -4.51 -4.63 -26.02
N GLU A 333 -5.65 -5.31 -26.17
CA GLU A 333 -6.99 -4.71 -26.04
C GLU A 333 -7.20 -4.10 -24.64
N ALA A 334 -6.80 -4.82 -23.57
CA ALA A 334 -6.86 -4.29 -22.22
C ALA A 334 -5.95 -3.05 -22.03
N PHE A 335 -4.77 -3.04 -22.66
CA PHE A 335 -3.89 -1.87 -22.61
C PHE A 335 -4.48 -0.66 -23.36
N GLU A 336 -5.07 -0.86 -24.54
CA GLU A 336 -5.81 0.19 -25.25
C GLU A 336 -6.99 0.69 -24.44
N ARG A 337 -7.75 -0.23 -23.82
CA ARG A 337 -8.87 0.09 -22.94
C ARG A 337 -8.44 0.91 -21.72
N MET A 338 -7.29 0.60 -21.12
CA MET A 338 -6.70 1.40 -20.05
C MET A 338 -6.47 2.85 -20.50
N LEU A 339 -5.87 3.04 -21.68
CA LEU A 339 -5.63 4.38 -22.23
C LEU A 339 -6.94 5.11 -22.51
N ASP A 340 -7.95 4.43 -23.04
CA ASP A 340 -9.27 5.00 -23.28
C ASP A 340 -9.95 5.46 -21.99
N VAL A 341 -10.02 4.61 -20.97
CA VAL A 341 -10.61 4.97 -19.68
C VAL A 341 -9.88 6.18 -19.07
N ASN A 342 -8.54 6.19 -19.16
CA ASN A 342 -7.74 7.30 -18.67
C ASN A 342 -8.00 8.62 -19.41
N ARG A 343 -8.38 8.59 -20.69
CA ARG A 343 -8.74 9.78 -21.45
C ARG A 343 -10.14 10.29 -21.14
N HIS A 344 -11.10 9.39 -20.94
CA HIS A 344 -12.52 9.75 -20.89
C HIS A 344 -13.03 10.10 -19.48
N TYR A 345 -12.55 9.45 -18.44
CA TYR A 345 -13.11 9.59 -17.08
C TYR A 345 -12.24 10.47 -16.21
N SER A 346 -12.80 11.46 -15.52
CA SER A 346 -11.99 12.46 -14.80
C SER A 346 -11.40 11.96 -13.48
N ARG A 347 -12.08 11.01 -12.82
CA ARG A 347 -11.74 10.50 -11.49
C ARG A 347 -11.20 9.08 -11.49
N ILE A 348 -11.07 8.46 -12.66
CA ILE A 348 -10.55 7.09 -12.78
C ILE A 348 -9.15 7.12 -13.38
N GLU A 349 -8.21 6.47 -12.71
CA GLU A 349 -6.87 6.20 -13.22
C GLU A 349 -6.62 4.70 -13.25
N VAL A 350 -6.39 4.17 -14.45
CA VAL A 350 -6.05 2.77 -14.68
C VAL A 350 -4.56 2.67 -14.96
N THR A 351 -3.88 1.76 -14.27
CA THR A 351 -2.45 1.49 -14.43
C THR A 351 -2.22 0.04 -14.83
N ALA A 352 -1.10 -0.24 -15.49
CA ALA A 352 -0.74 -1.59 -15.92
C ALA A 352 0.30 -2.19 -14.98
N ASN A 353 0.18 -3.48 -14.67
CA ASN A 353 1.19 -4.29 -14.03
C ASN A 353 1.70 -5.36 -15.00
N LEU A 354 3.02 -5.38 -15.22
CA LEU A 354 3.73 -6.30 -16.10
C LEU A 354 4.80 -7.04 -15.29
N VAL A 355 4.99 -8.33 -15.53
CA VAL A 355 6.07 -9.06 -14.87
C VAL A 355 7.43 -8.60 -15.41
N PHE A 356 8.48 -8.81 -14.63
CA PHE A 356 9.83 -8.37 -14.99
C PHE A 356 10.87 -9.33 -14.41
N GLY A 357 11.75 -9.90 -15.22
CA GLY A 357 12.75 -10.87 -14.75
C GLY A 357 13.51 -11.58 -15.86
N GLN A 358 14.58 -12.28 -15.49
CA GLN A 358 15.45 -13.01 -16.43
C GLN A 358 14.88 -14.38 -16.84
N GLY A 359 13.96 -14.96 -16.07
CA GLY A 359 13.34 -16.26 -16.34
C GLY A 359 12.10 -16.18 -17.24
N LEU A 360 12.03 -15.19 -18.13
CA LEU A 360 10.91 -15.01 -19.06
C LEU A 360 11.39 -15.27 -20.49
N PRO A 361 10.51 -15.72 -21.40
CA PRO A 361 10.84 -15.91 -22.80
C PRO A 361 11.50 -14.69 -23.44
N GLN A 362 12.39 -14.93 -24.41
CA GLN A 362 13.21 -13.88 -25.03
C GLN A 362 12.36 -12.77 -25.68
N GLY A 363 11.15 -13.09 -26.14
CA GLY A 363 10.20 -12.15 -26.71
C GLY A 363 9.54 -11.19 -25.71
N HIS A 364 9.60 -11.49 -24.40
CA HIS A 364 8.89 -10.73 -23.36
C HIS A 364 9.29 -9.26 -23.29
N LEU A 365 10.57 -8.97 -23.02
CA LEU A 365 11.03 -7.59 -22.81
C LEU A 365 10.91 -6.73 -24.07
N PRO A 366 11.25 -7.23 -25.29
CA PRO A 366 10.95 -6.51 -26.52
C PRO A 366 9.46 -6.17 -26.67
N ALA A 367 8.56 -7.12 -26.42
CA ALA A 367 7.12 -6.90 -26.54
C ALA A 367 6.58 -5.89 -25.50
N VAL A 368 7.12 -5.91 -24.27
CA VAL A 368 6.82 -4.88 -23.24
C VAL A 368 7.28 -3.50 -23.69
N SER A 369 8.51 -3.38 -24.19
CA SER A 369 9.04 -2.11 -24.69
C SER A 369 8.22 -1.57 -25.85
N GLU A 370 7.83 -2.44 -26.79
CA GLU A 370 6.96 -2.09 -27.92
C GLU A 370 5.61 -1.57 -27.42
N LEU A 371 4.90 -2.33 -26.58
CA LEU A 371 3.60 -1.95 -26.03
C LEU A 371 3.62 -0.57 -25.36
N LEU A 372 4.66 -0.27 -24.57
CA LEU A 372 4.77 1.01 -23.86
C LEU A 372 5.22 2.17 -24.77
N SER A 373 5.82 1.87 -25.92
CA SER A 373 6.26 2.88 -26.90
C SER A 373 5.17 3.30 -27.88
N THR A 374 4.10 2.52 -28.05
CA THR A 374 3.01 2.75 -29.01
C THR A 374 1.91 3.68 -28.51
N VAL A 375 2.00 4.17 -27.27
CA VAL A 375 1.00 5.05 -26.66
C VAL A 375 0.81 6.32 -27.51
N PRO A 376 -0.42 6.66 -27.93
CA PRO A 376 -0.71 7.85 -28.75
C PRO A 376 -0.47 9.15 -27.95
N GLU A 377 0.39 10.04 -28.50
CA GLU A 377 0.80 11.37 -28.03
C GLU A 377 1.19 11.58 -26.53
N ARG A 378 2.12 12.52 -26.31
CA ARG A 378 2.88 12.73 -25.06
C ARG A 378 2.10 13.36 -23.90
N THR A 379 0.80 13.61 -24.01
CA THR A 379 0.02 14.37 -23.01
C THR A 379 -0.94 13.51 -22.19
N CYS A 380 -0.69 12.20 -22.06
CA CYS A 380 -1.48 11.37 -21.15
C CYS A 380 -1.21 11.81 -19.69
N VAL A 381 -2.18 12.50 -19.07
CA VAL A 381 -2.06 13.05 -17.70
C VAL A 381 -2.16 11.95 -16.64
N LYS A 382 -2.73 10.80 -16.98
CA LYS A 382 -2.98 9.65 -16.08
C LYS A 382 -2.42 8.35 -16.64
N GLY A 383 -2.17 7.41 -15.75
CA GLY A 383 -1.72 6.06 -16.08
C GLY A 383 -0.22 5.90 -15.88
N ALA A 384 0.16 4.68 -15.53
CA ALA A 384 1.54 4.26 -15.38
C ALA A 384 1.67 2.77 -15.69
N ALA A 385 2.88 2.34 -16.02
CA ALA A 385 3.26 0.93 -16.07
C ALA A 385 4.15 0.60 -14.88
N TYR A 386 3.74 -0.40 -14.11
CA TYR A 386 4.49 -0.97 -13.02
C TYR A 386 5.14 -2.27 -13.49
N LEU A 387 6.46 -2.35 -13.39
CA LEU A 387 7.23 -3.56 -13.67
C LEU A 387 7.46 -4.31 -12.37
N SER A 388 6.87 -5.49 -12.25
CA SER A 388 6.89 -6.34 -11.06
C SER A 388 7.99 -7.39 -11.15
N PRO A 389 9.08 -7.25 -10.38
CA PRO A 389 10.14 -8.24 -10.37
C PRO A 389 9.60 -9.63 -10.00
N LEU A 390 9.93 -10.65 -10.78
CA LEU A 390 9.74 -12.07 -10.44
C LEU A 390 10.90 -12.58 -9.57
N VAL A 391 11.31 -11.75 -8.61
CA VAL A 391 12.36 -12.08 -7.65
C VAL A 391 11.65 -12.59 -6.41
N TRP A 392 11.87 -13.85 -6.05
CA TRP A 392 11.20 -14.47 -4.91
C TRP A 392 12.19 -15.35 -4.16
N GLY A 393 12.58 -14.95 -2.96
CA GLY A 393 13.57 -15.68 -2.16
C GLY A 393 14.85 -14.88 -1.97
N GLU A 394 16.01 -15.49 -2.24
CA GLU A 394 17.30 -14.79 -2.17
C GLU A 394 17.37 -13.66 -3.18
N ARG A 395 17.97 -12.54 -2.76
CA ARG A 395 18.11 -11.38 -3.63
C ARG A 395 19.05 -11.69 -4.77
N PRO A 396 18.77 -11.20 -5.98
CA PRO A 396 19.68 -11.36 -7.12
C PRO A 396 21.06 -10.82 -6.74
N ASP A 397 22.10 -11.49 -7.24
CA ASP A 397 23.46 -11.04 -7.00
C ASP A 397 23.72 -9.65 -7.62
N GLY A 398 24.86 -9.03 -7.29
CA GLY A 398 25.17 -7.69 -7.78
C GLY A 398 25.20 -7.55 -9.31
N ARG A 399 25.56 -8.62 -10.03
CA ARG A 399 25.61 -8.63 -11.50
C ARG A 399 24.23 -8.78 -12.10
N GLU A 400 23.43 -9.70 -11.58
CA GLU A 400 22.05 -9.92 -12.00
C GLU A 400 21.17 -8.70 -11.71
N ARG A 401 21.27 -8.14 -10.50
CA ARG A 401 20.58 -6.90 -10.13
C ARG A 401 20.92 -5.77 -11.09
N LYS A 402 22.20 -5.60 -11.44
CA LYS A 402 22.63 -4.57 -12.41
C LYS A 402 21.98 -4.79 -13.79
N ARG A 403 21.99 -6.02 -14.31
CA ARG A 403 21.34 -6.35 -15.60
C ARG A 403 19.84 -6.05 -15.59
N LEU A 404 19.14 -6.40 -14.51
CA LEU A 404 17.73 -6.08 -14.35
C LEU A 404 17.48 -4.57 -14.30
N LEU A 405 18.30 -3.81 -13.57
CA LEU A 405 18.16 -2.35 -13.55
C LEU A 405 18.46 -1.70 -14.89
N ASP A 406 19.43 -2.22 -15.64
CA ASP A 406 19.76 -1.72 -16.98
C ASP A 406 18.61 -2.00 -17.97
N ALA A 407 18.02 -3.20 -17.94
CA ALA A 407 16.83 -3.52 -18.73
C ALA A 407 15.61 -2.65 -18.35
N PHE A 408 15.41 -2.40 -17.05
CA PHE A 408 14.36 -1.50 -16.57
C PHE A 408 14.56 -0.08 -17.14
N ARG A 409 15.79 0.45 -17.07
CA ARG A 409 16.12 1.78 -17.60
C ARG A 409 15.88 1.88 -19.10
N GLN A 410 16.18 0.82 -19.86
CA GLN A 410 15.89 0.77 -21.29
C GLN A 410 14.39 0.86 -21.59
N ILE A 411 13.56 0.06 -20.91
CA ILE A 411 12.09 0.11 -21.08
C ILE A 411 11.56 1.48 -20.68
N LYS A 412 12.05 2.04 -19.56
CA LYS A 412 11.64 3.37 -19.10
C LYS A 412 11.99 4.46 -20.11
N PHE A 413 13.15 4.36 -20.77
CA PHE A 413 13.60 5.34 -21.75
C PHE A 413 12.76 5.33 -23.03
N THR A 414 12.30 4.16 -23.47
CA THR A 414 11.46 4.00 -24.68
C THR A 414 9.97 4.21 -24.41
N SER A 415 9.54 4.04 -23.17
CA SER A 415 8.14 4.18 -22.76
C SER A 415 7.63 5.61 -22.91
N ARG A 416 6.37 5.72 -23.36
CA ARG A 416 5.60 6.96 -23.40
C ARG A 416 4.68 7.13 -22.19
N LEU A 417 4.60 6.14 -21.30
CA LEU A 417 3.98 6.23 -19.99
C LEU A 417 5.04 6.32 -18.88
N PRO A 418 4.73 6.90 -17.71
CA PRO A 418 5.53 6.72 -16.51
C PRO A 418 5.73 5.22 -16.23
N VAL A 419 7.00 4.80 -16.06
CA VAL A 419 7.37 3.42 -15.69
C VAL A 419 8.02 3.40 -14.33
N TYR A 420 7.55 2.52 -13.45
CA TYR A 420 8.07 2.35 -12.09
C TYR A 420 8.27 0.86 -11.74
N LEU A 421 9.19 0.57 -10.82
CA LEU A 421 9.28 -0.75 -10.20
C LEU A 421 8.14 -0.93 -9.20
N TYR A 422 7.44 -2.05 -9.28
CA TYR A 422 6.43 -2.41 -8.30
C TYR A 422 7.09 -2.98 -7.04
N LEU A 423 6.81 -2.34 -5.89
CA LEU A 423 7.16 -2.82 -4.57
C LEU A 423 5.95 -3.52 -3.96
N ILE A 424 5.97 -4.86 -3.88
CA ILE A 424 4.86 -5.61 -3.29
C ILE A 424 4.85 -5.39 -1.78
N LEU A 425 3.82 -4.67 -1.33
CA LEU A 425 3.48 -4.50 0.08
C LEU A 425 2.16 -5.19 0.37
N ARG A 426 2.07 -5.77 1.57
CA ARG A 426 0.84 -6.32 2.13
C ARG A 426 0.34 -5.46 3.30
N LEU A 427 -0.93 -5.66 3.64
CA LEU A 427 -1.61 -4.90 4.70
C LEU A 427 -1.21 -5.37 6.11
#